data_AF-A0A2L0EHR5-F1
#
_entry.id   AF-A0A2L0EHR5-F1
#
_cell.length_a   1.000
_cell.length_b   1.000
_cell.length_c   1.000
_cell.angle_alpha   90.00
_cell.angle_beta   90.00
_cell.angle_gamma   90.00
#
_symmetry.space_group_name_H-M   'P 1'
#
loop_
_entity.id
_entity.type
_entity.pdbx_description
1 polymer ?
#
loop_
_entity_poly.entity_id
_entity_poly.type
_entity_poly.pdbx_seq_one_letter_code
_entity_poly.pdbx_strand_id
1 'polypeptide(L)'
;MPKRTRRHHSSEKAALLKRHHLEKVPVSDLCDEQKFLPSLFYTWQRQLFEHAAAAFERPKASPSAYRSPARGGRGSRGGSSSR
;
A
#
# COMPACT_ATOMS: atom_id res chain seq x y z
N MET A 1 17.36 -17.74 -2.03
CA MET A 1 16.51 -16.86 -2.86
C MET A 1 16.72 -15.42 -2.38
N PRO A 2 17.50 -14.56 -3.08
CA PRO A 2 17.70 -13.21 -2.62
C PRO A 2 16.37 -12.45 -2.75
N LYS A 3 15.86 -12.00 -1.61
CA LYS A 3 14.64 -11.21 -1.48
C LYS A 3 14.81 -9.98 -2.38
N ARG A 4 14.05 -9.93 -3.47
CA ARG A 4 14.02 -8.83 -4.42
C ARG A 4 13.57 -7.58 -3.68
N THR A 5 14.53 -6.82 -3.16
CA THR A 5 14.31 -5.48 -2.62
C THR A 5 14.03 -4.53 -3.78
N ARG A 6 12.86 -4.67 -4.41
CA ARG A 6 12.34 -3.82 -5.49
C ARG A 6 11.44 -2.72 -4.94
N ARG A 7 11.82 -2.08 -3.84
CA ARG A 7 10.95 -1.09 -3.17
C ARG A 7 11.59 0.27 -2.90
N HIS A 8 12.88 0.46 -3.19
CA HIS A 8 13.52 1.76 -2.91
C HIS A 8 13.28 2.81 -4.03
N HIS A 9 13.17 2.39 -5.30
CA HIS A 9 13.05 3.36 -6.39
C HIS A 9 11.73 4.13 -6.47
N SER A 10 10.61 3.60 -5.95
CA SER A 10 9.34 4.35 -5.94
C SER A 10 9.28 5.37 -4.81
N SER A 11 9.89 5.04 -3.65
CA SER A 11 9.93 5.91 -2.49
C SER A 11 10.83 7.13 -2.71
N GLU A 12 11.98 6.94 -3.36
CA GLU A 12 12.91 8.03 -3.68
C GLU A 12 12.28 9.06 -4.63
N LYS A 13 11.58 8.59 -5.68
CA LYS A 13 10.85 9.46 -6.61
C LYS A 13 9.76 10.26 -5.91
N ALA A 14 9.01 9.62 -5.00
CA ALA A 14 7.98 10.29 -4.22
C ALA A 14 8.58 11.33 -3.25
N ALA A 15 9.76 11.08 -2.68
CA ALA A 15 10.46 12.04 -1.83
C ALA A 15 10.91 13.29 -2.63
N LEU A 16 11.41 13.10 -3.85
CA LEU A 16 11.78 14.19 -4.75
C LEU A 16 10.58 15.07 -5.13
N LEU A 17 9.46 14.45 -5.53
CA LEU A 17 8.22 15.17 -5.83
C LEU A 17 7.70 15.96 -4.61
N LYS A 18 7.80 15.38 -3.40
CA LYS A 18 7.44 16.05 -2.15
C LYS A 18 8.30 17.27 -1.86
N ARG A 19 9.63 17.19 -2.02
CA ARG A 19 10.53 18.35 -1.83
C ARG A 19 10.17 19.50 -2.77
N HIS A 20 9.92 19.21 -4.04
CA HIS A 20 9.48 20.24 -5.00
C HIS A 20 8.15 20.90 -4.60
N HIS A 21 7.13 20.10 -4.22
CA HIS A 21 5.80 20.63 -3.91
C HIS A 21 5.69 21.31 -2.53
N LEU A 22 6.40 20.81 -1.52
CA LEU A 22 6.34 21.30 -0.14
C LEU A 22 7.37 22.39 0.13
N GLU A 23 8.63 22.17 -0.28
CA GLU A 23 9.74 23.07 0.00
C GLU A 23 9.96 24.09 -1.13
N LYS A 24 9.20 23.99 -2.23
CA LYS A 24 9.27 24.89 -3.40
C LYS A 24 10.64 24.93 -4.08
N VAL A 25 11.48 23.91 -3.85
CA VAL A 25 12.78 23.75 -4.53
C VAL A 25 12.54 23.60 -6.03
N PRO A 26 13.23 24.35 -6.92
CA PRO A 26 13.01 24.25 -8.36
C PRO A 26 13.40 22.88 -8.91
N VAL A 27 12.73 22.47 -10.00
CA VAL A 27 12.98 21.16 -10.64
C VAL A 27 14.41 21.05 -11.16
N SER A 28 15.02 22.17 -11.60
CA SER A 28 16.39 22.23 -12.10
C SER A 28 17.40 21.73 -11.06
N ASP A 29 17.39 22.30 -9.85
CA ASP A 29 18.31 21.93 -8.77
C ASP A 29 18.14 20.44 -8.39
N LEU A 30 16.90 19.93 -8.35
CA LEU A 30 16.63 18.52 -8.08
C LEU A 30 17.15 17.59 -9.19
N CYS A 31 17.01 17.99 -10.45
CA CYS A 31 17.53 17.24 -11.59
C CYS A 31 19.05 17.21 -11.59
N ASP A 32 19.69 18.32 -11.22
CA ASP A 32 21.15 18.47 -11.16
C ASP A 32 21.75 17.64 -10.03
N GLU A 33 21.17 17.68 -8.83
CA GLU A 33 21.62 16.90 -7.67
C GLU A 33 21.55 15.38 -7.90
N GLN A 34 20.45 14.92 -8.48
CA GLN A 34 20.16 13.49 -8.64
C GLN A 34 20.49 12.96 -10.05
N LYS A 35 20.98 13.84 -10.93
CA LYS A 35 21.36 13.54 -12.33
C LYS A 35 20.28 12.79 -13.11
N PHE A 36 19.02 13.21 -13.00
CA PHE A 36 17.92 12.64 -13.79
C PHE A 36 17.37 13.65 -14.80
N LEU A 37 16.78 13.11 -15.87
CA LEU A 37 16.18 13.90 -16.94
C LEU A 37 14.91 14.61 -16.45
N PRO A 38 14.76 15.93 -16.69
CA PRO A 38 13.54 16.68 -16.31
C PRO A 38 12.25 16.08 -16.86
N SER A 39 12.31 15.46 -18.05
CA SER A 39 11.16 14.76 -18.66
C SER A 39 10.59 13.61 -17.80
N LEU A 40 11.47 12.92 -17.06
CA LEU A 40 11.05 11.85 -16.13
C LEU A 40 10.31 12.41 -14.92
N PHE A 41 10.70 13.60 -14.44
CA PHE A 41 10.04 14.27 -13.32
C PHE A 41 8.56 14.52 -13.60
N TYR A 42 8.25 15.10 -14.76
CA TYR A 42 6.88 15.38 -15.17
C TYR A 42 6.06 14.11 -15.37
N THR A 43 6.68 13.05 -15.88
CA THR A 43 6.02 11.74 -16.02
C THR A 43 5.65 11.16 -14.65
N TRP A 44 6.55 11.24 -13.66
CA TRP A 44 6.26 10.77 -12.31
C TRP A 44 5.24 11.65 -11.60
N GLN A 45 5.28 12.96 -11.81
CA GLN A 45 4.29 13.89 -11.27
C GLN A 45 2.89 13.55 -11.77
N ARG A 46 2.74 13.30 -13.08
CA ARG A 46 1.46 12.86 -13.66
C ARG A 46 0.98 11.54 -13.06
N GLN A 47 1.85 10.52 -13.00
CA GLN A 47 1.52 9.21 -12.42
C GLN A 47 1.11 9.33 -10.94
N LEU A 48 1.80 10.20 -10.18
CA LEU A 48 1.49 10.42 -8.78
C LEU A 48 0.08 10.99 -8.59
N PHE A 49 -0.29 12.01 -9.37
CA PHE A 49 -1.64 12.61 -9.27
C PHE A 49 -2.74 11.71 -9.81
N GLU A 50 -2.47 10.93 -10.86
CA GLU A 50 -3.43 9.98 -11.42
C GLU A 50 -3.77 8.86 -10.42
N HIS A 51 -2.78 8.38 -9.67
CA HIS A 51 -2.99 7.42 -8.59
C HIS A 51 -3.38 8.06 -7.25
N ALA A 52 -3.20 9.37 -7.08
CA ALA A 52 -3.56 10.05 -5.83
C ALA A 52 -5.06 9.98 -5.57
N ALA A 53 -5.90 10.11 -6.60
CA ALA A 53 -7.36 9.99 -6.47
C ALA A 53 -7.76 8.63 -5.85
N ALA A 54 -7.14 7.54 -6.31
CA ALA A 54 -7.37 6.20 -5.78
C ALA A 54 -6.93 6.04 -4.30
N ALA A 55 -5.99 6.86 -3.81
CA ALA A 55 -5.60 6.88 -2.41
C ALA A 55 -6.61 7.61 -1.50
N PHE A 56 -7.39 8.53 -2.06
CA PHE A 56 -8.46 9.24 -1.34
C PHE A 56 -9.81 8.54 -1.42
N GLU A 57 -9.99 7.61 -2.36
CA GLU A 57 -11.12 6.67 -2.34
C GLU A 57 -10.95 5.74 -1.13
N ARG A 58 -11.56 6.12 0.01
CA ARG A 58 -11.71 5.24 1.17
C ARG A 58 -12.26 3.91 0.66
N PRO A 59 -11.66 2.75 1.00
CA PRO A 59 -12.34 1.49 0.77
C PRO A 59 -13.68 1.60 1.50
N LYS A 60 -14.79 1.56 0.75
CA LYS A 60 -16.10 1.28 1.32
C LYS A 60 -15.85 0.03 2.16
N ALA A 61 -16.00 0.17 3.48
CA ALA A 61 -15.82 -0.92 4.41
C ALA A 61 -16.52 -2.13 3.81
N SER A 62 -15.73 -3.12 3.37
CA SER A 62 -16.31 -4.42 3.09
C SER A 62 -16.97 -4.81 4.41
N PRO A 63 -18.26 -5.14 4.43
CA PRO A 63 -18.88 -5.65 5.64
C PRO A 63 -18.14 -6.92 5.96
N SER A 64 -17.19 -6.80 6.88
CA SER A 64 -16.38 -7.88 7.39
C SER A 64 -17.35 -8.99 7.76
N ALA A 65 -17.08 -10.15 7.19
CA ALA A 65 -17.80 -11.38 7.41
C ALA A 65 -18.17 -11.50 8.89
N TYR A 66 -19.47 -11.53 9.17
CA TYR A 66 -19.99 -12.13 10.39
C TYR A 66 -19.66 -13.63 10.34
N ARG A 67 -18.40 -13.97 10.62
CA ARG A 67 -17.99 -15.34 10.91
C ARG A 67 -18.17 -15.53 12.41
N SER A 68 -19.39 -15.88 12.80
CA SER A 68 -19.70 -16.36 14.14
C SER A 68 -18.71 -17.45 14.57
N PRO A 69 -18.20 -17.40 15.81
CA PRO A 69 -17.55 -18.56 16.40
C PRO A 69 -18.65 -19.51 16.89
N ALA A 70 -19.10 -20.44 16.05
CA ALA A 70 -19.87 -21.59 16.53
C ALA A 70 -18.91 -22.59 17.20
N ARG A 71 -18.43 -22.24 18.40
CA ARG A 71 -17.65 -23.15 19.26
C ARG A 71 -18.53 -23.64 20.41
N GLY A 72 -18.92 -24.91 20.30
CA GLY A 72 -19.02 -25.82 21.43
C GLY A 72 -20.33 -25.79 22.23
N GLY A 73 -21.16 -26.80 22.02
CA GLY A 73 -22.15 -27.19 23.02
C GLY A 73 -23.20 -28.15 22.49
N ARG A 74 -22.95 -29.46 22.61
CA ARG A 74 -23.93 -30.44 23.13
C ARG A 74 -23.28 -31.83 23.20
N GLY A 75 -23.14 -32.33 24.43
CA GLY A 75 -22.80 -33.72 24.72
C GLY A 75 -23.98 -34.68 24.53
N SER A 76 -23.76 -35.93 24.99
CA SER A 76 -24.58 -37.15 24.91
C SER A 76 -24.44 -37.92 23.60
N ARG A 77 -24.09 -39.22 23.56
CA ARG A 77 -24.00 -40.28 24.57
C ARG A 77 -23.03 -41.35 24.06
N GLY A 78 -22.01 -41.68 24.86
CA GLY A 78 -21.35 -42.98 24.84
C GLY A 78 -21.73 -43.71 26.13
N GLY A 79 -22.16 -44.96 26.02
CA GLY A 79 -22.60 -45.74 27.17
C GLY A 79 -23.13 -47.11 26.77
N SER A 80 -22.20 -47.98 26.35
CA SER A 80 -22.39 -49.43 26.33
C SER A 80 -22.64 -49.98 27.74
N SER A 81 -23.63 -50.85 27.90
CA SER A 81 -23.73 -51.89 28.94
C SER A 81 -24.86 -52.84 28.51
N SER A 82 -24.56 -54.04 28.00
CA SER A 82 -24.23 -55.27 28.75
C SER A 82 -25.44 -55.90 29.44
N ARG A 83 -26.05 -56.88 28.76
CA ARG A 83 -26.46 -58.23 29.20
C ARG A 83 -27.75 -58.67 28.51
#